data_AF-A0A212S7K2-F1
#
_entry.id   AF-A0A212S7K2-F1
#
_cell.length_a   1.000
_cell.length_b   1.000
_cell.length_c   1.000
_cell.angle_alpha   90.00
_cell.angle_beta   90.00
_cell.angle_gamma   90.00
#
_symmetry.space_group_name_H-M   'P 1'
#
loop_
_entity.id
_entity.type
_entity.pdbx_description
1 polymer ?
#
loop_
_entity_poly.entity_id
_entity_poly.type
_entity_poly.pdbx_seq_one_letter_code
_entity_poly.pdbx_strand_id
1 'polypeptide(L)'
;MLKVGCLLFPIVAMSAIIWLNHESAIHQEQETAKPTCSTEYLRCRDNEDIVINHKSKSGLYLASECKATANVVARYGEAELPFLAFQSYYLGDFFKKTGVAVLLEKGAMFQNGFGARQHVTLICRYDLKTDIATVEIIPK
;
A
#
# COMPACT_ATOMS: atom_id res chain seq x y z
N MET A 1 47.06 76.95 -9.71
CA MET A 1 47.51 75.65 -9.15
C MET A 1 46.58 74.59 -9.66
N LEU A 2 47.12 73.64 -10.43
CA LEU A 2 46.43 72.58 -11.17
C LEU A 2 46.35 71.33 -10.29
N LYS A 3 45.20 70.64 -10.23
CA LYS A 3 45.15 69.20 -9.92
C LYS A 3 43.84 68.56 -10.38
N VAL A 4 43.97 67.73 -11.43
CA VAL A 4 43.48 66.34 -11.59
C VAL A 4 41.97 66.13 -11.31
N GLY A 5 41.08 65.75 -12.24
CA GLY A 5 41.23 64.84 -13.37
C GLY A 5 40.82 63.41 -12.96
N CYS A 6 39.54 63.03 -13.13
CA CYS A 6 39.06 61.63 -13.15
C CYS A 6 37.59 61.64 -13.63
N LEU A 7 37.32 61.47 -14.93
CA LEU A 7 37.02 60.19 -15.60
C LEU A 7 35.76 59.47 -15.08
N LEU A 8 34.67 59.72 -15.81
CA LEU A 8 33.70 58.77 -16.38
C LEU A 8 33.48 57.43 -15.65
N PHE A 9 32.28 57.25 -15.08
CA PHE A 9 31.59 55.97 -15.01
C PHE A 9 30.07 56.15 -14.83
N PRO A 10 29.23 55.80 -15.82
CA PRO A 10 27.94 55.18 -15.54
C PRO A 10 28.11 53.67 -15.73
N ILE A 11 28.42 52.96 -14.63
CA ILE A 11 28.40 51.49 -14.64
C ILE A 11 26.93 51.07 -14.61
N VAL A 12 26.44 50.75 -15.81
CA VAL A 12 25.64 49.54 -16.07
C VAL A 12 24.37 49.40 -15.22
N ALA A 13 23.34 50.16 -15.58
CA ALA A 13 21.96 49.73 -15.42
C ALA A 13 21.65 48.59 -16.42
N MET A 14 22.28 47.43 -16.26
CA MET A 14 21.99 46.21 -17.04
C MET A 14 22.26 44.96 -16.17
N SER A 15 21.52 44.79 -15.09
CA SER A 15 21.41 43.51 -14.39
C SER A 15 19.95 43.02 -14.25
N ALA A 16 19.00 43.72 -14.86
CA ALA A 16 17.58 43.37 -14.79
C ALA A 16 17.02 42.71 -16.07
N ILE A 17 17.86 42.21 -16.98
CA ILE A 17 17.42 41.56 -18.24
C ILE A 17 17.76 40.05 -18.29
N ILE A 18 18.48 39.50 -17.31
CA ILE A 18 18.85 38.07 -17.25
C ILE A 18 18.02 37.30 -16.20
N TRP A 19 16.75 37.67 -16.01
CA TRP A 19 15.81 36.91 -15.16
C TRP A 19 14.40 36.84 -15.79
N LEU A 20 14.30 36.74 -17.12
CA LEU A 20 13.00 36.64 -17.79
C LEU A 20 12.89 35.52 -18.85
N ASN A 21 13.82 34.55 -18.90
CA ASN A 21 13.73 33.47 -19.90
C ASN A 21 14.24 32.11 -19.38
N HIS A 22 13.88 31.71 -18.16
CA HIS A 22 14.05 30.32 -17.74
C HIS A 22 12.74 29.70 -17.23
N GLU A 23 11.63 30.01 -17.91
CA GLU A 23 10.36 29.27 -17.75
C GLU A 23 10.17 28.37 -18.98
N SER A 24 11.17 27.54 -19.31
CA SER A 24 11.05 26.57 -20.39
C SER A 24 10.34 25.33 -19.86
N ALA A 25 9.01 25.35 -19.97
CA ALA A 25 8.15 24.21 -20.27
C ALA A 25 8.69 22.83 -19.85
N ILE A 26 8.55 22.48 -18.57
CA ILE A 26 8.43 21.08 -18.15
C ILE A 26 6.96 20.82 -17.78
N HIS A 27 6.05 21.12 -18.71
CA HIS A 27 4.83 20.33 -18.81
C HIS A 27 5.16 19.17 -19.73
N GLN A 28 5.92 18.19 -19.22
CA GLN A 28 5.76 16.84 -19.73
C GLN A 28 4.30 16.49 -19.47
N GLU A 29 3.55 16.35 -20.55
CA GLU A 29 2.38 15.50 -20.59
C GLU A 29 2.85 14.12 -20.12
N GLN A 30 2.78 13.89 -18.80
CA GLN A 30 2.83 12.54 -18.26
C GLN A 30 1.63 11.85 -18.88
N GLU A 31 1.87 11.11 -19.97
CA GLU A 31 0.98 10.07 -20.42
C GLU A 31 0.80 9.16 -19.20
N THR A 32 -0.30 9.36 -18.47
CA THR A 32 -0.55 8.68 -17.20
C THR A 32 -0.53 7.20 -17.52
N ALA A 33 0.53 6.50 -17.10
CA ALA A 33 0.69 5.08 -17.35
C ALA A 33 -0.62 4.37 -16.99
N LYS A 34 -1.15 3.58 -17.93
CA LYS A 34 -2.42 2.89 -17.72
C LYS A 34 -2.35 2.11 -16.40
N PRO A 35 -3.39 2.21 -15.55
CA PRO A 35 -3.34 1.55 -14.26
C PRO A 35 -3.20 0.03 -14.45
N THR A 36 -2.32 -0.56 -13.66
CA THR A 36 -2.04 -2.01 -13.64
C THR A 36 -2.52 -2.59 -12.31
N CYS A 37 -2.55 -3.92 -12.17
CA CYS A 37 -2.84 -4.57 -10.88
C CYS A 37 -1.90 -4.06 -9.75
N SER A 38 -0.69 -3.63 -10.10
CA SER A 38 0.26 -3.07 -9.13
C SER A 38 -0.24 -1.82 -8.41
N THR A 39 -1.11 -1.05 -9.05
CA THR A 39 -1.61 0.25 -8.57
C THR A 39 -3.13 0.32 -8.43
N GLU A 40 -3.86 -0.55 -9.12
CA GLU A 40 -5.33 -0.59 -9.11
C GLU A 40 -5.80 -2.04 -8.99
N TYR A 41 -6.34 -2.42 -7.82
CA TYR A 41 -6.75 -3.79 -7.56
C TYR A 41 -7.82 -4.30 -8.54
N LEU A 42 -8.68 -3.44 -9.10
CA LEU A 42 -9.69 -3.81 -10.09
C LEU A 42 -9.10 -4.40 -11.37
N ARG A 43 -7.81 -4.14 -11.62
CA ARG A 43 -7.05 -4.70 -12.74
C ARG A 43 -6.46 -6.07 -12.46
N CYS A 44 -6.47 -6.52 -11.22
CA CYS A 44 -6.01 -7.84 -10.85
C CYS A 44 -6.97 -8.93 -11.38
N ARG A 45 -6.42 -10.09 -11.68
CA ARG A 45 -7.17 -11.24 -12.21
C ARG A 45 -8.10 -11.84 -11.16
N ASP A 46 -7.55 -12.13 -9.99
CA ASP A 46 -8.17 -12.83 -8.86
C ASP A 46 -7.55 -12.34 -7.53
N ASN A 47 -7.98 -12.91 -6.40
CA ASN A 47 -7.44 -12.56 -5.07
C ASN A 47 -5.94 -12.89 -4.91
N GLU A 48 -5.45 -13.94 -5.58
CA GLU A 48 -4.03 -14.32 -5.55
C GLU A 48 -3.19 -13.26 -6.26
N ASP A 49 -3.67 -12.74 -7.39
CA ASP A 49 -3.02 -11.69 -8.16
C ASP A 49 -2.89 -10.38 -7.37
N ILE A 50 -3.88 -10.04 -6.53
CA ILE A 50 -3.79 -8.91 -5.60
C ILE A 50 -2.60 -9.11 -4.64
N VAL A 51 -2.56 -10.28 -3.98
CA VAL A 51 -1.58 -10.63 -2.94
C VAL A 51 -0.16 -10.64 -3.49
N ILE A 52 0.03 -11.08 -4.75
CA ILE A 52 1.33 -11.20 -5.38
C ILE A 52 1.77 -9.88 -6.02
N ASN A 53 0.89 -9.21 -6.77
CA ASN A 53 1.30 -8.14 -7.68
C ASN A 53 0.93 -6.72 -7.21
N HIS A 54 0.01 -6.56 -6.25
CA HIS A 54 -0.41 -5.24 -5.78
C HIS A 54 0.59 -4.65 -4.76
N LYS A 55 1.11 -3.44 -5.03
CA LYS A 55 2.19 -2.86 -4.21
C LYS A 55 1.82 -2.64 -2.75
N SER A 56 0.63 -2.11 -2.49
CA SER A 56 0.15 -1.80 -1.13
C SER A 56 -0.69 -2.91 -0.50
N LYS A 57 -0.91 -4.03 -1.20
CA LYS A 57 -1.76 -5.15 -0.76
C LYS A 57 -0.98 -6.47 -0.89
N SER A 58 0.30 -6.42 -0.58
CA SER A 58 1.17 -7.59 -0.63
C SER A 58 0.71 -8.66 0.37
N GLY A 59 1.01 -9.92 0.08
CA GLY A 59 0.63 -11.03 0.96
C GLY A 59 1.16 -10.91 2.38
N LEU A 60 2.37 -10.37 2.55
CA LEU A 60 2.94 -10.13 3.87
C LEU A 60 2.12 -9.09 4.66
N TYR A 61 1.75 -7.98 4.01
CA TYR A 61 0.94 -6.94 4.62
C TYR A 61 -0.45 -7.46 5.01
N LEU A 62 -1.10 -8.17 4.09
CA LEU A 62 -2.42 -8.74 4.34
C LEU A 62 -2.37 -9.84 5.43
N ALA A 63 -1.31 -10.63 5.50
CA ALA A 63 -1.13 -11.62 6.56
C ALA A 63 -0.92 -10.96 7.93
N SER A 64 -0.11 -9.89 8.00
CA SER A 64 0.10 -9.16 9.26
C SER A 64 -1.18 -8.50 9.76
N GLU A 65 -1.94 -7.87 8.87
CA GLU A 65 -3.23 -7.27 9.20
C GLU A 65 -4.23 -8.33 9.68
N CYS A 66 -4.20 -9.54 9.09
CA CYS A 66 -5.16 -10.57 9.47
C CYS A 66 -4.80 -11.11 10.84
N LYS A 67 -3.51 -11.35 11.10
CA LYS A 67 -3.01 -11.73 12.42
C LYS A 67 -3.39 -10.70 13.48
N ALA A 68 -3.15 -9.42 13.21
CA ALA A 68 -3.47 -8.33 14.13
C ALA A 68 -4.97 -8.30 14.44
N THR A 69 -5.81 -8.34 13.40
CA THR A 69 -7.27 -8.38 13.55
C THR A 69 -7.72 -9.62 14.32
N ALA A 70 -7.13 -10.79 14.05
CA ALA A 70 -7.45 -12.04 14.71
C ALA A 70 -7.10 -11.99 16.20
N ASN A 71 -5.98 -11.38 16.56
CA ASN A 71 -5.60 -11.15 17.95
C ASN A 71 -6.56 -10.21 18.68
N VAL A 72 -7.10 -9.20 17.99
CA VAL A 72 -8.07 -8.26 18.58
C VAL A 72 -9.39 -8.95 18.92
N VAL A 73 -9.87 -9.86 18.06
CA VAL A 73 -11.15 -10.55 18.28
C VAL A 73 -11.02 -11.87 19.04
N ALA A 74 -9.79 -12.39 19.22
CA ALA A 74 -9.55 -13.63 19.93
C ALA A 74 -9.83 -13.49 21.42
N ARG A 75 -10.51 -14.49 21.98
CA ARG A 75 -10.80 -14.54 23.41
C ARG A 75 -9.60 -15.02 24.24
N TYR A 76 -8.71 -15.79 23.64
CA TYR A 76 -7.67 -16.55 24.34
C TYR A 76 -6.36 -16.55 23.55
N GLY A 77 -5.33 -15.95 24.14
CA GLY A 77 -3.99 -15.90 23.58
C GLY A 77 -3.90 -15.18 22.22
N GLU A 78 -2.73 -15.26 21.60
CA GLU A 78 -2.47 -14.73 20.28
C GLU A 78 -2.49 -15.82 19.21
N ALA A 79 -2.89 -15.43 18.01
CA ALA A 79 -2.81 -16.21 16.80
C ALA A 79 -1.36 -16.58 16.50
N GLU A 80 -1.09 -17.86 16.35
CA GLU A 80 0.13 -18.38 15.76
C GLU A 80 -0.17 -18.74 14.31
N LEU A 81 0.48 -18.05 13.37
CA LEU A 81 0.38 -18.36 11.95
C LEU A 81 1.59 -19.21 11.56
N PRO A 82 1.40 -20.33 10.83
CA PRO A 82 2.51 -21.18 10.41
C PRO A 82 3.43 -20.47 9.40
N PHE A 83 2.93 -19.43 8.72
CA PHE A 83 3.62 -18.70 7.66
C PHE A 83 3.01 -17.30 7.46
N LEU A 84 3.79 -16.40 6.86
CA LEU A 84 3.43 -14.99 6.60
C LEU A 84 2.76 -14.73 5.25
N ALA A 85 2.33 -15.75 4.52
CA ALA A 85 1.33 -15.57 3.47
C ALA A 85 0.21 -16.58 3.63
N PHE A 86 -0.78 -16.51 2.77
CA PHE A 86 -1.99 -17.31 2.91
C PHE A 86 -1.85 -18.66 2.23
N GLN A 87 -2.30 -19.71 2.89
CA GLN A 87 -2.36 -21.05 2.30
C GLN A 87 -3.43 -21.19 1.22
N SER A 88 -4.44 -20.31 1.21
CA SER A 88 -5.51 -20.35 0.21
C SER A 88 -6.22 -19.00 0.03
N TYR A 89 -6.88 -18.86 -1.12
CA TYR A 89 -7.62 -17.67 -1.52
C TYR A 89 -9.03 -18.07 -1.94
N TYR A 90 -10.00 -17.19 -1.70
CA TYR A 90 -11.32 -17.39 -2.29
C TYR A 90 -11.22 -17.26 -3.81
N LEU A 91 -11.76 -18.23 -4.54
CA LEU A 91 -11.59 -18.31 -5.99
C LEU A 91 -12.40 -17.23 -6.73
N GLY A 92 -11.87 -16.81 -7.88
CA GLY A 92 -12.52 -15.88 -8.80
C GLY A 92 -12.25 -14.41 -8.51
N ASP A 93 -13.08 -13.55 -9.08
CA ASP A 93 -12.90 -12.09 -9.11
C ASP A 93 -14.02 -11.35 -8.37
N PHE A 94 -14.62 -12.00 -7.37
CA PHE A 94 -15.73 -11.45 -6.59
C PHE A 94 -15.40 -10.08 -5.97
N PHE A 95 -14.14 -9.85 -5.63
CA PHE A 95 -13.64 -8.57 -5.13
C PHE A 95 -13.88 -7.41 -6.11
N LYS A 96 -13.98 -7.65 -7.42
CA LYS A 96 -14.30 -6.58 -8.40
C LYS A 96 -15.71 -6.04 -8.22
N LYS A 97 -16.64 -6.88 -7.76
CA LYS A 97 -18.03 -6.49 -7.49
C LYS A 97 -18.21 -5.93 -6.10
N THR A 98 -17.59 -6.56 -5.10
CA THR A 98 -17.80 -6.20 -3.69
C THR A 98 -16.80 -5.19 -3.17
N GLY A 99 -15.62 -5.09 -3.79
CA GLY A 99 -14.48 -4.42 -3.20
C GLY A 99 -13.82 -5.22 -2.08
N VAL A 100 -14.18 -6.50 -1.88
CA VAL A 100 -13.70 -7.31 -0.75
C VAL A 100 -12.86 -8.49 -1.24
N ALA A 101 -11.58 -8.51 -0.88
CA ALA A 101 -10.71 -9.68 -1.05
C ALA A 101 -10.89 -10.64 0.13
N VAL A 102 -10.94 -11.95 -0.13
CA VAL A 102 -11.13 -12.97 0.91
C VAL A 102 -9.97 -13.97 0.87
N LEU A 103 -9.24 -14.04 1.97
CA LEU A 103 -8.01 -14.80 2.14
C LEU A 103 -8.22 -15.82 3.27
N LEU A 104 -7.64 -17.01 3.12
CA LEU A 104 -7.91 -18.15 3.98
C LEU A 104 -6.59 -18.70 4.54
N GLU A 105 -6.41 -18.62 5.85
CA GLU A 105 -5.28 -19.24 6.54
C GLU A 105 -5.75 -20.48 7.32
N LYS A 106 -5.37 -21.67 6.85
CA LYS A 106 -5.90 -22.95 7.32
C LYS A 106 -5.07 -23.59 8.42
N GLY A 107 -3.88 -23.07 8.72
CA GLY A 107 -2.96 -23.65 9.70
C GLY A 107 -2.78 -22.82 10.96
N ALA A 108 -3.57 -21.75 11.15
CA ALA A 108 -3.49 -20.90 12.34
C ALA A 108 -3.79 -21.70 13.62
N MET A 109 -3.21 -21.27 14.75
CA MET A 109 -3.50 -21.82 16.07
C MET A 109 -3.83 -20.71 17.08
N PHE A 110 -4.76 -20.99 17.98
CA PHE A 110 -5.03 -20.17 19.16
C PHE A 110 -4.88 -20.98 20.44
N GLN A 111 -4.64 -20.29 21.54
CA GLN A 111 -4.80 -20.89 22.85
C GLN A 111 -6.31 -21.02 23.16
N ASN A 112 -6.73 -22.07 23.87
CA ASN A 112 -8.09 -22.18 24.39
C ASN A 112 -8.15 -21.82 25.88
N GLY A 113 -9.33 -21.87 26.48
CA GLY A 113 -9.53 -21.54 27.90
C GLY A 113 -8.77 -22.43 28.90
N PHE A 114 -8.21 -23.55 28.46
CA PHE A 114 -7.39 -24.47 29.26
C PHE A 114 -5.89 -24.30 29.01
N GLY A 115 -5.51 -23.33 28.18
CA GLY A 115 -4.12 -23.07 27.86
C GLY A 115 -3.54 -23.94 26.73
N ALA A 116 -4.32 -24.87 26.16
CA ALA A 116 -3.88 -25.72 25.05
C ALA A 116 -4.00 -25.01 23.70
N ARG A 117 -3.15 -25.38 22.74
CA ARG A 117 -3.21 -24.86 21.36
C ARG A 117 -4.21 -25.65 20.53
N GLN A 118 -5.10 -24.96 19.83
CA GLN A 118 -6.07 -25.54 18.91
C GLN A 118 -5.90 -24.95 17.51
N HIS A 119 -5.95 -25.82 16.49
CA HIS A 119 -5.96 -25.40 15.10
C HIS A 119 -7.28 -24.72 14.74
N VAL A 120 -7.18 -23.66 13.96
CA VAL A 120 -8.32 -22.93 13.42
C VAL A 120 -8.08 -22.61 11.94
N THR A 121 -9.16 -22.26 11.25
CA THR A 121 -9.10 -21.58 9.96
C THR A 121 -9.47 -20.12 10.19
N LEU A 122 -8.63 -19.20 9.72
CA LEU A 122 -8.97 -17.78 9.64
C LEU A 122 -9.55 -17.47 8.26
N ILE A 123 -10.73 -16.86 8.24
CA ILE A 123 -11.28 -16.22 7.04
C ILE A 123 -11.05 -14.72 7.18
N CYS A 124 -10.07 -14.20 6.46
CA CYS A 124 -9.71 -12.78 6.49
C CYS A 124 -10.38 -12.08 5.31
N ARG A 125 -11.20 -11.06 5.58
CA ARG A 125 -11.87 -10.25 4.57
C ARG A 125 -11.28 -8.85 4.59
N TYR A 126 -10.80 -8.40 3.45
CA TYR A 126 -10.20 -7.08 3.26
C TYR A 126 -11.07 -6.23 2.37
N ASP A 127 -11.61 -5.15 2.91
CA ASP A 127 -12.22 -4.11 2.09
C ASP A 127 -11.11 -3.28 1.41
N LEU A 128 -10.99 -3.43 0.09
CA LEU A 128 -9.96 -2.83 -0.74
C LEU A 128 -10.18 -1.34 -1.01
N LYS A 129 -11.31 -0.78 -0.55
CA LYS A 129 -11.65 0.65 -0.70
C LYS A 129 -11.34 1.43 0.58
N THR A 130 -11.62 0.80 1.72
CA THR A 130 -11.50 1.42 3.05
C THR A 130 -10.27 0.95 3.82
N ASP A 131 -9.59 -0.09 3.33
CA ASP A 131 -8.45 -0.73 3.99
C ASP A 131 -8.78 -1.32 5.36
N ILE A 132 -10.05 -1.72 5.55
CA ILE A 132 -10.53 -2.35 6.78
C ILE A 132 -10.47 -3.87 6.62
N ALA A 133 -9.85 -4.53 7.60
CA ALA A 133 -9.82 -5.98 7.73
C ALA A 133 -10.90 -6.46 8.71
N THR A 134 -11.57 -7.56 8.38
CA THR A 134 -12.40 -8.32 9.32
C THR A 134 -11.98 -9.78 9.28
N VAL A 135 -12.14 -10.48 10.40
CA VAL A 135 -11.69 -11.88 10.50
C VAL A 135 -12.75 -12.73 11.20
N GLU A 136 -12.92 -13.92 10.67
CA GLU A 136 -13.73 -14.98 11.28
C GLU A 136 -12.79 -16.13 11.67
N ILE A 137 -12.89 -16.57 12.92
CA ILE A 137 -12.09 -17.67 13.48
C ILE A 137 -12.95 -18.93 13.52
N ILE A 138 -12.60 -19.93 12.73
CA ILE A 138 -13.33 -21.20 12.65
C ILE A 138 -12.48 -22.30 13.30
N PRO A 139 -12.87 -22.80 14.49
CA PRO A 139 -12.21 -23.96 15.09
C PRO A 139 -12.26 -25.17 14.17
N LYS A 140 -11.16 -25.92 14.09
CA LYS A 140 -11.14 -27.25 13.48
C LYS A 140 -11.46 -28.33 14.50
#